data_AF-A0A941PS14-F1
#
_entry.id   AF-A0A941PS14-F1
#
_cell.length_a   1.000
_cell.length_b   1.000
_cell.length_c   1.000
_cell.angle_alpha   90.00
_cell.angle_beta   90.00
_cell.angle_gamma   90.00
#
_symmetry.space_group_name_H-M   'P 1'
#
loop_
_entity.id
_entity.type
_entity.pdbx_description
1 polymer ?
#
loop_
_entity_poly.entity_id
_entity_poly.type
_entity_poly.pdbx_seq_one_letter_code
_entity_poly.pdbx_strand_id
1 'polypeptide(L)'
;EYRAEPALALAGGPDGMDFIRRLLQDAPARMSEDAVLVLEIGNERAFFEAAFPELPVFWLETSAGSDQVLLITRQALAGTDLGTAHG
;
A
#
# COMPACT_ATOMS: atom_id res chain seq x y z
N GLU A 1 9.02 24.10 -9.17
CA GLU A 1 7.68 23.77 -9.71
C GLU A 1 6.82 23.25 -8.56
N TYR A 2 5.57 23.72 -8.40
CA TYR A 2 4.60 23.20 -7.41
C TYR A 2 3.17 23.43 -7.92
N ARG A 3 2.95 23.21 -9.22
CA ARG A 3 1.67 23.49 -9.87
C ARG A 3 1.36 22.47 -10.94
N ALA A 4 1.24 21.22 -10.53
CA ALA A 4 0.50 20.18 -11.23
C ALA A 4 0.53 18.88 -10.41
N GLU A 5 0.12 18.93 -9.14
CA GLU A 5 -0.17 17.67 -8.44
C GLU A 5 -1.61 17.27 -8.81
N PRO A 6 -1.81 16.16 -9.55
CA PRO A 6 -3.14 15.70 -9.89
C PRO A 6 -3.92 15.42 -8.61
N ALA A 7 -5.25 15.57 -8.61
CA ALA A 7 -6.11 15.28 -7.46
C ALA A 7 -5.93 13.87 -6.84
N LEU A 8 -5.20 12.96 -7.51
CA LEU A 8 -4.68 11.71 -6.94
C LEU A 8 -3.80 11.93 -5.68
N ALA A 9 -3.08 13.04 -5.59
CA ALA A 9 -2.31 13.42 -4.39
C ALA A 9 -3.20 13.73 -3.16
N LEU A 10 -4.51 13.93 -3.38
CA LEU A 10 -5.52 14.17 -2.33
C LEU A 10 -6.39 12.94 -2.04
N ALA A 11 -6.17 11.81 -2.73
CA ALA A 11 -6.94 10.58 -2.56
C ALA A 11 -6.46 9.71 -1.37
N GLY A 12 -5.62 10.26 -0.50
CA GLY A 12 -5.08 9.58 0.68
C GLY A 12 -6.01 9.56 1.89
N GLY A 13 -7.05 10.39 1.94
CA GLY A 13 -7.88 10.46 3.15
C GLY A 13 -7.10 10.99 4.38
N PRO A 14 -7.65 10.83 5.60
CA PRO A 14 -7.08 11.43 6.82
C PRO A 14 -5.69 10.89 7.21
N ASP A 15 -5.39 9.63 6.86
CA ASP A 15 -4.13 8.93 7.15
C ASP A 15 -3.21 8.79 5.92
N GLY A 16 -3.62 9.31 4.76
CA GLY A 16 -2.87 9.19 3.50
C GLY A 16 -3.08 7.86 2.75
N MET A 17 -3.82 6.90 3.29
CA MET A 17 -3.87 5.51 2.81
C MET A 17 -5.17 5.08 2.13
N ASP A 18 -6.16 5.96 1.92
CA ASP A 18 -7.45 5.57 1.31
C ASP A 18 -7.31 4.86 -0.04
N PHE A 19 -6.48 5.39 -0.94
CA PHE A 19 -6.21 4.75 -2.24
C PHE A 19 -5.55 3.38 -2.07
N ILE A 20 -4.51 3.30 -1.24
CA ILE A 20 -3.78 2.05 -0.97
C ILE A 20 -4.74 1.01 -0.37
N ARG A 21 -5.56 1.41 0.60
CA ARG A 21 -6.55 0.55 1.25
C ARG A 21 -7.50 -0.09 0.25
N ARG A 22 -8.08 0.70 -0.66
CA ARG A 22 -8.95 0.20 -1.73
C ARG A 22 -8.19 -0.73 -2.68
N LEU A 23 -6.97 -0.35 -3.08
CA LEU A 23 -6.12 -1.17 -3.94
C LEU A 23 -5.85 -2.55 -3.31
N LEU A 24 -5.46 -2.59 -2.04
CA LEU A 24 -5.14 -3.83 -1.32
C LEU A 24 -6.38 -4.71 -1.12
N GLN A 25 -7.56 -4.12 -0.92
CA GLN A 25 -8.83 -4.85 -0.84
C GLN A 25 -9.23 -5.50 -2.18
N ASP A 26 -9.03 -4.79 -3.30
CA ASP A 26 -9.46 -5.25 -4.63
C ASP A 26 -8.44 -6.20 -5.30
N ALA A 27 -7.14 -6.05 -4.99
CA ALA A 27 -6.06 -6.75 -5.66
C ALA A 27 -6.19 -8.29 -5.65
N PRO A 28 -6.51 -8.96 -4.53
CA PRO A 28 -6.53 -10.43 -4.47
C PRO A 28 -7.47 -11.09 -5.50
N ALA A 29 -8.57 -10.42 -5.85
CA ALA A 29 -9.53 -10.89 -6.84
C ALA A 29 -9.02 -10.85 -8.29
N ARG A 30 -7.90 -10.15 -8.54
CA ARG A 30 -7.26 -9.98 -9.86
C ARG A 30 -5.90 -10.64 -9.96
N MET A 31 -5.43 -11.27 -8.89
CA MET A 31 -4.12 -11.90 -8.79
C MET A 31 -4.22 -13.41 -9.02
N SER A 32 -3.27 -13.96 -9.79
CA SER A 32 -3.01 -15.41 -9.84
C SER A 32 -2.56 -15.93 -8.48
N GLU A 33 -2.69 -17.23 -8.23
CA GLU A 33 -2.46 -17.87 -6.93
C GLU A 33 -1.12 -17.48 -6.27
N ASP A 34 -0.03 -17.49 -7.04
CA ASP A 34 1.34 -17.20 -6.57
C ASP A 34 1.82 -15.77 -6.89
N ALA A 35 0.90 -14.87 -7.26
CA ALA A 35 1.29 -13.51 -7.59
C ALA A 35 1.72 -12.71 -6.34
N VAL A 36 2.62 -11.76 -6.58
CA VAL A 36 3.03 -10.75 -5.61
C VAL A 36 2.65 -9.37 -6.12
N LEU A 37 2.30 -8.49 -5.20
CA LEU A 37 2.10 -7.07 -5.43
C LEU A 37 3.34 -6.34 -4.93
N VAL A 38 3.96 -5.53 -5.80
CA VAL A 38 5.08 -4.65 -5.45
C VAL A 38 4.59 -3.21 -5.53
N LEU A 39 4.77 -2.45 -4.45
CA LEU A 39 4.29 -1.07 -4.33
C LEU A 39 5.44 -0.16 -3.94
N GLU A 40 5.55 0.98 -4.62
CA GLU A 40 6.39 2.10 -4.21
C GLU A 40 5.50 3.16 -3.54
N ILE A 41 5.83 3.53 -2.31
CA ILE A 41 5.06 4.48 -1.48
C ILE A 41 5.88 5.70 -1.04
N GLY A 42 7.09 5.89 -1.57
CA GLY A 42 7.96 7.01 -1.19
C GLY A 42 8.29 7.01 0.31
N ASN A 43 8.12 8.17 0.98
CA ASN A 43 8.45 8.33 2.41
C ASN A 43 7.30 7.94 3.37
N GLU A 44 6.33 7.16 2.90
CA GLU A 44 5.08 6.89 3.63
C GLU A 44 5.13 5.59 4.48
N ARG A 45 6.31 4.99 4.69
CA ARG A 45 6.45 3.72 5.44
C ARG A 45 5.78 3.76 6.82
N ALA A 46 5.99 4.82 7.59
CA ALA A 46 5.40 4.94 8.91
C ALA A 46 3.86 5.00 8.87
N PHE A 47 3.29 5.70 7.88
CA PHE A 47 1.85 5.78 7.68
C PHE A 47 1.28 4.43 7.22
N PHE A 48 1.98 3.73 6.33
CA PHE A 48 1.60 2.38 5.90
C PHE A 48 1.61 1.38 7.06
N GLU A 49 2.69 1.32 7.84
CA GLU A 49 2.80 0.40 8.98
C GLU A 49 1.75 0.71 10.07
N ALA A 50 1.40 1.98 10.28
CA ALA A 50 0.33 2.37 11.20
C ALA A 50 -1.07 2.00 10.67
N ALA A 51 -1.29 2.13 9.36
CA ALA A 51 -2.56 1.84 8.69
C ALA A 51 -2.84 0.35 8.49
N PHE A 52 -1.79 -0.48 8.42
CA PHE A 52 -1.87 -1.92 8.15
C PHE A 52 -0.95 -2.74 9.10
N PRO A 53 -1.11 -2.60 10.43
CA PRO A 53 -0.17 -3.15 11.41
C PRO A 53 -0.09 -4.69 11.41
N GLU A 54 -1.13 -5.35 10.94
CA GLU A 54 -1.21 -6.82 10.88
C GLU A 54 -0.91 -7.40 9.49
N LEU A 55 -0.65 -6.55 8.48
CA LEU A 55 -0.39 -7.01 7.13
C LEU A 55 1.08 -7.43 6.96
N PRO A 56 1.37 -8.71 6.67
CA PRO A 56 2.74 -9.14 6.43
C PRO A 56 3.26 -8.55 5.11
N VAL A 57 4.32 -7.74 5.19
CA VAL A 57 5.00 -7.14 4.03
C VAL A 57 6.50 -7.33 4.11
N PHE A 58 7.15 -7.37 2.95
CA PHE A 58 8.61 -7.38 2.83
C PHE A 58 9.09 -6.07 2.22
N TRP A 59 9.81 -5.27 3.01
CA TRP A 59 10.47 -4.06 2.51
C TRP A 59 11.68 -4.44 1.65
N LEU A 60 11.75 -3.89 0.45
CA LEU A 60 12.81 -4.17 -0.51
C LEU A 60 13.87 -3.07 -0.45
N GLU A 61 15.14 -3.49 -0.40
CA GLU A 61 16.26 -2.58 -0.58
C GLU A 61 16.34 -2.13 -2.04
N THR A 62 16.36 -0.81 -2.25
CA THR A 62 16.57 -0.20 -3.57
C THR A 62 17.78 0.72 -3.56
N SER A 63 18.26 1.11 -4.74
CA SER A 63 19.33 2.11 -4.86
C SER A 63 18.93 3.49 -4.32
N ALA A 64 17.62 3.76 -4.20
CA ALA A 64 17.07 4.99 -3.64
C ALA A 64 16.84 4.90 -2.11
N GLY A 65 17.05 3.74 -1.48
CA GLY A 65 16.81 3.49 -0.05
C GLY A 65 16.03 2.19 0.21
N SER A 66 15.92 1.79 1.48
CA SER A 66 15.28 0.53 1.90
C SER A 66 13.80 0.61 2.25
N ASP A 67 13.24 1.82 2.27
CA ASP A 67 11.94 2.08 2.94
C ASP A 67 10.85 2.55 1.98
N GLN A 68 11.10 2.49 0.68
CA GLN A 68 10.21 3.08 -0.33
C GLN A 68 9.39 2.04 -1.08
N VAL A 69 9.89 0.79 -1.15
CA VAL A 69 9.27 -0.29 -1.92
C VAL A 69 8.96 -1.46 -1.01
N LEU A 70 7.73 -1.98 -1.10
CA LEU A 70 7.30 -3.17 -0.39
C LEU A 70 6.75 -4.23 -1.34
N LEU A 71 6.87 -5.48 -0.92
CA LEU A 71 6.28 -6.65 -1.55
C LEU A 71 5.23 -7.27 -0.63
N ILE A 72 4.08 -7.60 -1.20
CA ILE A 72 2.98 -8.28 -0.51
C ILE A 72 2.57 -9.49 -1.34
N THR A 73 2.44 -10.66 -0.71
CA THR A 73 1.94 -11.85 -1.40
C THR A 73 0.41 -11.80 -1.50
N ARG A 74 -0.16 -12.44 -2.53
CA ARG A 74 -1.62 -12.62 -2.60
C ARG A 74 -2.16 -13.28 -1.33
N GLN A 75 -1.45 -14.27 -0.81
CA GLN A 75 -1.83 -15.01 0.39
C GLN A 75 -1.92 -14.10 1.62
N ALA A 76 -0.98 -13.17 1.79
CA ALA A 76 -1.02 -12.18 2.86
C ALA A 76 -2.25 -11.27 2.72
N LEU A 77 -2.50 -10.73 1.51
CA LEU A 77 -3.67 -9.87 1.28
C LEU A 77 -5.01 -10.58 1.49
N ALA A 78 -5.11 -11.85 1.10
CA ALA A 78 -6.33 -12.64 1.29
C ALA A 78 -6.54 -13.10 2.73
N GLY A 79 -5.46 -13.17 3.53
CA GLY A 79 -5.49 -13.67 4.91
C GLY A 79 -5.56 -12.59 5.99
N THR A 80 -5.45 -11.31 5.62
CA THR A 80 -5.44 -10.17 6.55
C THR A 80 -6.73 -9.36 6.43
N ASP A 81 -7.34 -9.00 7.57
CA ASP A 81 -8.38 -7.98 7.60
C ASP A 81 -7.72 -6.59 7.49
N LEU A 82 -7.94 -5.91 6.37
CA LEU A 82 -7.33 -4.61 6.07
C LEU A 82 -8.07 -3.41 6.71
N GLY A 83 -9.10 -3.69 7.52
CA GLY A 83 -9.97 -2.69 8.11
C GLY A 83 -10.89 -2.03 7.08
N THR A 84 -12.14 -1.76 7.46
CA THR A 84 -13.07 -0.97 6.64
C THR A 84 -12.71 0.51 6.69
N ALA A 85 -12.56 1.13 5.52
CA ALA A 85 -12.41 2.58 5.37
C ALA A 85 -13.55 3.28 6.14
N HIS A 86 -13.22 3.99 7.22
CA HIS A 86 -14.16 4.89 7.85
C HIS A 86 -14.22 6.13 6.96
N GLY A 87 -15.36 6.30 6.29
CA GLY A 87 -15.64 7.46 5.42
C GLY A 87 -15.92 8.75 6.18
#